data_AF-A0A661T7K2-F1
#
_entry.id   AF-A0A661T7K2-F1
#
_cell.length_a   1.000
_cell.length_b   1.000
_cell.length_c   1.000
_cell.angle_alpha   90.00
_cell.angle_beta   90.00
_cell.angle_gamma   90.00
#
_symmetry.space_group_name_H-M   'P 1'
#
loop_
_entity.id
_entity.type
_entity.pdbx_description
1 polymer ?
#
loop_
_entity_poly.entity_id
_entity_poly.type
_entity_poly.pdbx_seq_one_letter_code
_entity_poly.pdbx_strand_id
1 'polypeptide(L)'
;DPELPMQPVFLQGEQPNPANPPSGCTFHTRCRYADTGRCKTEVPDFREVSAGHFITCHHAESLSLKGALEHQMAVGPKGAENKQTC
;
A
#
# COMPACT_ATOMS: atom_id res chain seq x y z
N ASP A 1 18.60 -8.10 -16.94
CA ASP A 1 19.87 -7.55 -17.42
C ASP A 1 20.47 -6.69 -16.31
N PRO A 2 21.63 -7.06 -15.73
CA PRO A 2 22.30 -6.28 -14.69
C PRO A 2 22.77 -4.89 -15.15
N GLU A 3 22.71 -4.57 -16.45
CA GLU A 3 23.12 -3.28 -17.00
C GLU A 3 22.01 -2.20 -16.90
N LEU A 4 20.79 -2.55 -16.48
CA LEU A 4 19.72 -1.57 -16.32
C LEU A 4 19.93 -0.72 -15.04
N PRO A 5 20.07 0.61 -15.15
CA PRO A 5 20.24 1.47 -13.99
C PRO A 5 18.93 1.55 -13.18
N MET A 6 18.99 1.09 -11.93
CA MET A 6 17.91 1.28 -10.96
C MET A 6 17.77 2.77 -10.62
N GLN A 7 16.59 3.36 -10.86
CA GLN A 7 16.28 4.73 -10.41
C GLN A 7 15.43 4.68 -9.13
N PRO A 8 16.03 4.84 -7.94
CA PRO A 8 15.28 4.84 -6.69
C PRO A 8 14.38 6.08 -6.59
N VAL A 9 13.13 5.87 -6.16
CA VAL A 9 12.23 6.97 -5.81
C VAL A 9 12.43 7.30 -4.34
N PHE A 10 12.94 8.49 -4.04
CA PHE A 10 13.10 8.96 -2.67
C PHE A 10 11.76 9.44 -2.11
N LEU A 11 11.27 8.75 -1.07
CA LEU A 11 10.09 9.17 -0.32
C LEU A 11 10.48 10.31 0.64
N GLN A 12 9.87 11.47 0.44
CA GLN A 12 10.06 12.62 1.34
C GLN A 12 9.33 12.41 2.68
N GLY A 13 9.80 13.09 3.72
CA GLY A 13 9.26 13.01 5.08
C GLY A 13 9.90 11.92 5.95
N GLU A 14 9.74 12.08 7.26
CA GLU A 14 10.28 11.17 8.28
C GLU A 14 9.29 10.03 8.57
N GLN A 15 9.82 8.86 8.93
CA GLN A 15 8.97 7.75 9.39
C GLN A 15 8.20 8.20 10.65
N PRO A 16 6.86 8.13 10.66
CA PRO A 16 6.09 8.50 11.84
C PRO A 16 6.45 7.60 13.02
N ASN A 17 6.49 8.17 14.22
CA ASN A 17 6.73 7.42 15.44
C ASN A 17 5.54 6.47 15.68
N PRO A 18 5.76 5.14 15.80
CA PRO A 18 4.68 4.18 15.99
C PRO A 18 3.87 4.40 17.29
N ALA A 19 4.44 5.09 18.29
CA ALA A 19 3.71 5.42 19.53
C ALA A 19 2.70 6.56 19.36
N ASN A 20 2.87 7.42 18.34
CA ASN A 20 2.00 8.56 18.06
C ASN A 20 1.60 8.55 16.58
N PRO A 21 0.69 7.63 16.18
CA PRO A 21 0.24 7.58 14.81
C PRO A 21 -0.48 8.88 14.43
N PRO A 22 -0.26 9.40 13.22
CA PRO A 22 -0.98 10.57 12.74
C PRO A 22 -2.47 10.24 12.55
N SER A 23 -3.33 11.27 12.64
CA SER A 23 -4.77 11.11 12.45
C SER A 23 -5.13 10.80 10.99
N GLY A 24 -6.19 10.04 10.77
CA GLY A 24 -6.62 9.64 9.43
C GLY A 24 -5.70 8.58 8.80
N CYS A 25 -5.22 8.82 7.58
CA CYS A 25 -4.36 7.87 6.88
C CYS A 25 -2.93 7.89 7.45
N THR A 26 -2.46 6.78 8.02
CA THR A 26 -1.12 6.67 8.64
C THR A 26 0.03 7.08 7.71
N PHE A 27 -0.18 6.98 6.39
CA PHE A 27 0.81 7.32 5.38
C PHE A 27 0.75 8.77 4.90
N HIS A 28 -0.20 9.59 5.35
CA HIS A 28 -0.43 10.94 4.81
C HIS A 28 0.76 11.89 5.02
N THR A 29 1.62 11.66 6.01
CA THR A 29 2.80 12.50 6.31
C THR A 29 3.94 12.30 5.31
N ARG A 30 3.92 11.18 4.57
CA ARG A 30 4.95 10.81 3.58
C ARG A 30 4.40 10.59 2.17
N CYS A 31 3.08 10.53 2.01
CA CYS A 31 2.44 10.31 0.73
C CYS A 31 2.52 11.57 -0.15
N ARG A 32 3.21 11.46 -1.30
CA ARG A 32 3.27 12.51 -2.34
C ARG A 32 1.94 12.85 -3.01
N TYR A 33 0.91 12.04 -2.77
CA TYR A 33 -0.44 12.21 -3.30
C TYR A 33 -1.49 12.47 -2.21
N ALA A 34 -1.07 12.71 -0.96
CA ALA A 34 -2.00 12.99 0.12
C ALA A 34 -2.72 14.32 -0.14
N ASP A 35 -4.04 14.30 -0.05
CA ASP A 35 -4.83 15.52 0.02
C ASP A 35 -4.87 16.08 1.45
N THR A 36 -5.06 17.38 1.58
CA THR A 36 -5.16 18.04 2.90
C THR A 36 -6.50 17.80 3.60
N GLY A 37 -7.47 17.18 2.93
CA GLY A 37 -8.78 16.86 3.47
C GLY A 37 -8.81 15.44 4.04
N ARG A 38 -9.39 14.51 3.27
CA ARG A 38 -9.72 13.14 3.68
C ARG A 38 -8.51 12.38 4.20
N CYS A 39 -7.34 12.51 3.58
CA CYS A 39 -6.14 11.80 4.04
C CYS A 39 -5.70 12.18 5.47
N LYS A 40 -5.99 13.39 5.96
CA LYS A 40 -5.62 13.84 7.33
C LYS A 40 -6.70 13.58 8.37
N THR A 41 -7.96 13.51 7.94
CA THR A 41 -9.12 13.44 8.85
C THR A 41 -9.73 12.05 8.93
N GLU A 42 -9.68 11.28 7.84
CA GLU A 42 -10.40 10.02 7.69
C GLU A 42 -9.45 8.85 7.48
N VAL A 43 -9.71 7.75 8.18
CA VAL A 43 -9.01 6.48 7.96
C VAL A 43 -9.60 5.83 6.70
N PRO A 44 -8.78 5.46 5.69
CA PRO A 44 -9.29 4.81 4.49
C PRO A 44 -9.77 3.39 4.80
N ASP A 45 -10.88 2.99 4.18
CA ASP A 45 -11.40 1.63 4.30
C ASP A 45 -10.46 0.60 3.69
N PHE A 46 -10.38 -0.57 4.32
CA PHE A 46 -9.73 -1.74 3.75
C PHE A 46 -10.68 -2.44 2.79
N ARG A 47 -10.42 -2.30 1.49
CA ARG A 47 -11.28 -2.85 0.43
C ARG A 47 -10.50 -3.65 -0.60
N GLU A 48 -11.18 -4.61 -1.20
CA GLU A 48 -10.65 -5.40 -2.32
C GLU A 48 -10.87 -4.63 -3.64
N VAL A 49 -9.80 -4.43 -4.42
CA VAL A 49 -9.88 -3.74 -5.72
C VAL A 49 -9.64 -4.69 -6.90
N SER A 50 -9.02 -5.85 -6.65
CA SER A 50 -8.90 -6.97 -7.58
C SER A 50 -8.75 -8.27 -6.79
N ALA A 51 -8.96 -9.42 -7.42
CA ALA A 51 -9.02 -10.71 -6.72
C ALA A 51 -7.75 -10.97 -5.89
N GLY A 52 -7.91 -11.00 -4.56
CA GLY A 52 -6.81 -11.17 -3.60
C GLY A 52 -5.92 -9.93 -3.41
N HIS A 53 -6.30 -8.78 -3.95
CA HIS A 53 -5.60 -7.50 -3.79
C HIS A 53 -6.45 -6.50 -3.00
N PHE A 54 -5.98 -6.24 -1.79
CA PHE A 54 -6.63 -5.34 -0.86
C PHE A 54 -5.83 -4.04 -0.72
N ILE A 55 -6.53 -2.92 -0.65
CA ILE A 55 -5.95 -1.59 -0.56
C ILE A 55 -6.63 -0.78 0.55
N THR A 56 -5.84 0.01 1.26
CA THR A 56 -6.26 1.04 2.23
C THR A 56 -5.90 2.44 1.72
N CYS A 57 -6.53 2.91 0.65
CA CYS A 57 -6.22 4.22 0.06
C CYS A 57 -7.48 4.93 -0.42
N HIS A 58 -7.57 6.22 -0.09
CA HIS A 58 -8.66 7.10 -0.50
C HIS A 58 -8.71 7.33 -2.02
N HIS A 59 -7.56 7.26 -2.68
CA HIS A 59 -7.37 7.58 -4.10
C HIS A 59 -6.99 6.36 -4.94
N ALA A 60 -7.24 5.14 -4.45
CA ALA A 60 -6.86 3.90 -5.14
C ALA A 60 -7.41 3.80 -6.56
N GLU A 61 -8.64 4.28 -6.78
CA GLU A 61 -9.33 4.25 -8.08
C GLU A 61 -8.99 5.47 -8.95
N SER A 62 -8.61 6.58 -8.32
CA SER A 62 -8.34 7.85 -9.01
C SER A 62 -6.89 7.98 -9.48
N LEU A 63 -5.95 7.30 -8.83
CA LEU A 63 -4.52 7.36 -9.16
C LEU A 63 -4.08 6.11 -9.93
N SER A 64 -3.50 6.34 -11.11
CA SER A 64 -2.81 5.27 -11.85
C SER A 64 -1.41 5.08 -11.30
N LEU A 65 -1.26 4.19 -10.30
CA LEU A 65 0.03 3.82 -9.70
C LEU A 65 0.39 2.38 -10.10
N LYS A 66 1.66 2.18 -10.48
CA LYS A 66 2.21 0.84 -10.71
C LYS A 66 1.97 -0.03 -9.47
N GLY A 67 1.25 -1.13 -9.65
CA GLY A 67 0.93 -2.08 -8.59
C GLY A 67 -0.37 -1.83 -7.81
N ALA A 68 -1.10 -0.72 -8.01
CA ALA A 68 -2.42 -0.53 -7.42
C ALA A 68 -3.52 -1.34 -8.15
N LEU A 69 -3.34 -1.58 -9.45
CA LEU A 69 -4.34 -2.24 -10.32
C LEU A 69 -3.72 -3.31 -11.25
N GLU A 70 -2.40 -3.35 -11.40
CA GLU A 70 -1.71 -4.12 -12.45
C GLU A 70 -1.29 -5.55 -12.03
N HIS A 71 -1.67 -6.07 -10.86
CA HIS A 71 -1.30 -7.44 -10.48
C HIS A 71 -2.26 -8.51 -11.07
N GLN A 72 -2.38 -8.52 -12.40
CA GLN A 72 -2.63 -9.77 -13.13
C GLN A 72 -1.22 -10.24 -13.52
N MET A 73 -0.63 -11.31 -12.99
CA MET A 73 -1.10 -12.69 -12.99
C MET A 73 -0.22 -13.51 -12.03
N ALA A 74 -0.79 -14.05 -10.95
CA ALA A 74 -0.41 -15.30 -10.25
C ALA A 74 -1.01 -15.35 -8.83
N VAL A 75 -2.34 -15.42 -8.72
CA VAL A 75 -2.97 -15.99 -7.52
C VAL A 75 -2.69 -17.49 -7.56
N GLY A 76 -1.51 -17.90 -7.08
CA GLY A 76 -1.27 -19.27 -6.67
C GLY A 76 -2.08 -19.57 -5.41
N PRO A 77 -2.69 -20.75 -5.27
CA PRO A 77 -3.53 -21.09 -4.12
C PRO A 77 -2.67 -21.06 -2.85
N LYS A 78 -3.01 -20.19 -1.90
CA LYS A 78 -2.37 -20.17 -0.58
C LYS A 78 -2.92 -21.33 0.25
N GLY A 79 -2.03 -22.27 0.56
CA GLY A 79 -1.97 -22.94 1.85
C GLY A 79 -2.72 -24.26 1.95
N ALA A 80 -2.08 -25.34 1.50
CA ALA A 80 -2.29 -26.63 2.13
C ALA A 80 -1.70 -26.58 3.55
N GLU A 81 -2.59 -26.78 4.51
CA GLU A 81 -2.29 -27.23 5.87
C GLU A 81 -1.21 -28.33 5.90
N ASN A 82 -0.21 -28.19 6.78
CA ASN A 82 0.50 -29.36 7.29
C ASN A 82 0.87 -29.12 8.76
N LYS A 83 0.14 -29.79 9.63
CA LYS A 83 0.48 -30.06 11.04
C LYS A 83 1.63 -31.06 11.09
N GLN A 84 2.73 -30.68 11.72
CA GLN A 84 3.72 -31.63 12.26
C GLN A 84 4.47 -30.84 13.36
N THR A 85 4.09 -30.92 14.64
CA THR A 85 4.47 -31.96 15.62
C THR A 85 5.96 -32.29 15.44
N CYS A 86 6.90 -31.91 16.30
CA CYS A 86 6.91 -31.65 17.74
C CYS A 86 7.93 -30.54 18.02
#